data_AF-F0J9R3-F1
#
_entry.id   AF-F0J9R3-F1
#
_cell.length_a   1.000
_cell.length_b   1.000
_cell.length_c   1.000
_cell.angle_alpha   90.00
_cell.angle_beta   90.00
_cell.angle_gamma   90.00
#
_symmetry.space_group_name_H-M   'P 1'
#
loop_
_entity.id
_entity.type
_entity.pdbx_description
1 polymer ?
#
loop_
_entity_poly.entity_id
_entity_poly.type
_entity_poly.pdbx_seq_one_letter_code
_entity_poly.pdbx_strand_id
1 'polypeptide(L)'
;EMSASGSTQFLVRQGNPVVAPSLRPNPEPDNERSLKCLQSQLAQPVSVSARALSSSPALHQQPQPATLSTLPHHVRAYVEEKQRLCQPSAVHICDGSDAENSYLLDLMLKAGIIVPLPKYRNCYLARTDPADVARVESRTFISTERREDTIPTPREGVKGTLGNWMSPGDLQKALDERFPGCMKGRTMYVIPFSMGPLGSPLGQIGIQL
;
A
#
# COMPACT_ATOMS: atom_id res chain seq x y z
N GLU A 1 23.27 -25.56 -17.49
CA GLU A 1 23.33 -24.26 -16.80
C GLU A 1 23.57 -23.17 -17.83
N MET A 2 22.64 -22.22 -17.97
CA MET A 2 22.81 -21.02 -18.78
C MET A 2 22.67 -19.83 -17.84
N SER A 3 23.76 -19.09 -17.65
CA SER A 3 23.79 -17.85 -16.89
C SER A 3 23.01 -16.78 -17.66
N ALA A 4 21.79 -16.49 -17.22
CA ALA A 4 21.07 -15.30 -17.63
C ALA A 4 21.50 -14.14 -16.70
N SER A 5 22.60 -13.49 -17.05
CA SER A 5 23.03 -12.24 -16.42
C SER A 5 22.18 -11.11 -17.01
N GLY A 6 21.07 -10.79 -16.35
CA GLY A 6 20.23 -9.65 -16.69
C GLY A 6 19.68 -9.02 -15.43
N SER A 7 20.30 -7.92 -14.96
CA SER A 7 19.71 -7.08 -13.93
C SER A 7 18.52 -6.33 -14.53
N THR A 8 17.31 -6.54 -14.00
CA THR A 8 16.12 -5.78 -14.43
C THR A 8 16.14 -4.38 -13.83
N GLN A 9 15.76 -3.40 -14.64
CA GLN A 9 15.73 -1.98 -14.28
C GLN A 9 14.28 -1.51 -14.23
N PHE A 10 13.87 -0.86 -13.14
CA PHE A 10 12.55 -0.24 -13.03
C PHE A 10 12.70 1.26 -12.76
N LEU A 11 11.88 2.06 -13.46
CA LEU A 11 11.82 3.51 -13.31
C LEU A 11 10.76 3.87 -12.26
N VAL A 12 11.18 4.49 -11.17
CA VAL A 12 10.25 5.07 -10.19
C VAL A 12 9.95 6.52 -10.59
N ARG A 13 8.68 6.83 -10.87
CA ARG A 13 8.19 8.18 -11.23
C ARG A 13 7.14 8.62 -10.22
N GLN A 14 7.28 9.81 -9.64
CA GLN A 14 6.17 10.43 -8.92
C GLN A 14 5.14 10.97 -9.92
N GLY A 15 3.86 10.65 -9.70
CA GLY A 15 2.75 11.23 -10.46
C GLY A 15 2.52 12.69 -10.06
N ASN A 16 2.27 13.56 -11.04
CA ASN A 16 1.61 14.84 -10.76
C ASN A 16 0.12 14.58 -10.47
N PRO A 17 -0.55 15.41 -9.64
CA PRO A 17 -1.98 15.28 -9.41
C PRO A 17 -2.74 15.36 -10.75
N VAL A 18 -3.54 14.33 -11.03
CA VAL A 18 -4.44 14.28 -12.18
C VAL A 18 -5.66 15.13 -11.85
N VAL A 19 -5.83 16.28 -12.51
CA VAL A 19 -7.06 17.07 -12.44
C VAL A 19 -8.08 16.40 -13.37
N ALA A 20 -9.09 15.76 -12.79
CA ALA A 20 -10.23 15.22 -13.55
C ALA A 20 -11.15 16.37 -14.03
N PRO A 21 -11.70 16.31 -15.26
CA PRO A 21 -12.65 17.31 -15.74
C PRO A 21 -14.00 17.20 -15.01
N SER A 22 -14.55 18.35 -14.61
CA SER A 22 -15.78 18.48 -13.84
C SER A 22 -17.03 18.06 -14.61
N LEU A 23 -17.78 17.08 -14.10
CA LEU A 23 -19.17 16.79 -14.49
C LEU A 23 -20.12 17.23 -13.37
N ARG A 24 -21.27 17.83 -13.75
CA ARG A 24 -22.24 18.49 -12.87
C ARG A 24 -22.96 17.51 -11.93
N PRO A 25 -23.42 17.94 -10.74
CA PRO A 25 -24.00 17.05 -9.73
C PRO A 25 -25.50 16.77 -9.96
N ASN A 26 -25.92 15.54 -9.63
CA ASN A 26 -27.31 15.13 -9.35
C ASN A 26 -27.39 14.57 -7.91
N PRO A 27 -28.57 14.57 -7.26
CA PRO A 27 -28.68 14.61 -5.80
C PRO A 27 -28.42 13.27 -5.08
N GLU A 28 -27.84 13.41 -3.88
CA GLU A 28 -27.29 12.39 -2.97
C GLU A 28 -28.32 11.79 -1.99
N PRO A 29 -28.21 10.51 -1.59
CA PRO A 29 -28.86 9.97 -0.40
C PRO A 29 -27.92 9.86 0.82
N ASP A 30 -28.33 10.54 1.89
CA ASP A 30 -28.09 10.47 3.36
C ASP A 30 -26.93 9.72 4.06
N ASN A 31 -25.98 9.05 3.40
CA ASN A 31 -24.81 8.46 4.07
C ASN A 31 -23.53 9.31 3.99
N GLU A 32 -23.64 10.55 3.51
CA GLU A 32 -22.53 11.45 3.20
C GLU A 32 -21.94 12.24 4.39
N ARG A 33 -22.45 12.08 5.61
CA ARG A 33 -22.01 12.92 6.73
C ARG A 33 -20.63 12.57 7.31
N SER A 34 -20.14 11.35 7.13
CA SER A 34 -18.91 10.91 7.80
C SER A 34 -17.62 11.08 6.99
N LEU A 35 -17.69 11.32 5.68
CA LEU A 35 -16.50 11.49 4.83
C LEU A 35 -16.35 12.90 4.23
N LYS A 36 -17.45 13.66 4.08
CA LYS A 36 -17.38 15.08 3.69
C LYS A 36 -16.78 15.99 4.77
N CYS A 37 -16.76 15.55 6.03
CA CYS A 37 -16.14 16.26 7.14
C CYS A 37 -14.59 16.31 7.03
N LEU A 38 -13.98 15.33 6.36
CA LEU A 38 -12.52 15.24 6.22
C LEU A 38 -11.95 16.07 5.06
N GLN A 39 -12.72 16.35 4.02
CA GLN A 39 -12.23 17.09 2.84
C GLN A 39 -12.60 18.58 2.82
N SER A 40 -13.60 19.04 3.57
CA SER A 40 -13.98 20.46 3.60
C SER A 40 -13.03 21.35 4.43
N GLN A 41 -12.05 20.78 5.13
CA GLN A 41 -11.11 21.52 5.97
C GLN A 41 -9.79 21.90 5.27
N LEU A 42 -9.53 21.47 4.03
CA LEU A 42 -8.19 21.59 3.42
C LEU A 42 -8.11 22.39 2.11
N ALA A 43 -9.18 23.04 1.65
CA ALA A 43 -9.10 23.84 0.42
C ALA A 43 -10.00 25.06 0.46
N GLN A 44 -9.45 26.25 0.81
CA GLN A 44 -9.82 27.56 0.22
C GLN A 44 -8.70 28.61 0.40
N PRO A 45 -8.56 29.57 -0.53
CA PRO A 45 -7.42 30.48 -0.66
C PRO A 45 -7.49 31.70 0.27
N VAL A 46 -6.31 32.21 0.62
CA VAL A 46 -6.11 33.38 1.50
C VAL A 46 -6.44 34.67 0.73
N SER A 47 -7.45 35.41 1.18
CA SER A 47 -7.62 36.84 0.88
C SER A 47 -7.59 37.64 2.18
N VAL A 48 -6.81 38.72 2.16
CA VAL A 48 -6.51 39.58 3.31
C VAL A 48 -7.58 40.66 3.43
N SER A 49 -8.23 40.77 4.59
CA SER A 49 -8.20 41.98 5.45
C SER A 49 -9.48 42.22 6.26
N ALA A 50 -9.23 42.49 7.55
CA ALA A 50 -9.89 43.44 8.45
C ALA A 50 -11.13 43.04 9.29
N ARG A 51 -10.83 43.03 10.60
CA ARG A 51 -11.58 43.48 11.78
C ARG A 51 -12.06 42.40 12.77
N ALA A 52 -11.68 42.68 14.01
CA ALA A 52 -11.79 41.88 15.21
C ALA A 52 -13.25 41.70 15.66
N LEU A 53 -13.52 40.59 16.35
CA LEU A 53 -13.87 40.54 17.78
C LEU A 53 -13.93 39.08 18.26
N SER A 54 -13.74 38.92 19.57
CA SER A 54 -13.40 37.72 20.33
C SER A 54 -14.21 36.44 20.07
N SER A 55 -13.50 35.34 19.82
CA SER A 55 -13.78 34.03 20.45
C SER A 55 -12.53 33.16 20.32
N SER A 56 -12.30 32.30 21.31
CA SER A 56 -11.10 31.48 21.54
C SER A 56 -10.49 30.87 20.28
N PRO A 57 -9.15 30.81 20.13
CA PRO A 57 -8.56 30.11 19.01
C PRO A 57 -8.86 28.63 19.19
N ALA A 58 -9.72 28.07 18.33
CA ALA A 58 -9.69 26.64 18.07
C ALA A 58 -8.24 26.33 17.66
N LEU A 59 -7.55 25.59 18.52
CA LEU A 59 -6.19 25.13 18.27
C LEU A 59 -6.18 24.53 16.86
N HIS A 60 -5.45 25.17 15.95
CA HIS A 60 -5.11 24.59 14.67
C HIS A 60 -4.13 23.45 14.97
N GLN A 61 -4.67 22.31 15.43
CA GLN A 61 -3.88 21.11 15.62
C GLN A 61 -3.43 20.68 14.24
N GLN A 62 -2.14 20.86 13.98
CA GLN A 62 -1.48 20.16 12.87
C GLN A 62 -1.88 18.69 12.96
N PRO A 63 -2.23 18.04 11.84
CA PRO A 63 -2.61 16.64 11.85
C PRO A 63 -1.50 15.85 12.55
N GLN A 64 -1.85 15.26 13.70
CA GLN A 64 -0.92 14.46 14.48
C GLN A 64 -0.60 13.19 13.67
N PRO A 65 0.66 12.71 13.70
CA PRO A 65 1.03 11.50 12.98
C PRO A 65 0.12 10.35 13.40
N ALA A 66 -0.34 9.57 12.43
CA ALA A 66 -1.23 8.45 12.69
C ALA A 66 -0.57 7.47 13.67
N THR A 67 -1.33 7.02 14.65
CA THR A 67 -0.88 6.04 15.64
C THR A 67 -1.75 4.79 15.55
N LEU A 68 -1.26 3.66 16.08
CA LEU A 68 -2.06 2.42 16.08
C LEU A 68 -3.43 2.63 16.75
N SER A 69 -3.50 3.50 17.77
CA SER A 69 -4.73 3.83 18.50
C SER A 69 -5.74 4.66 17.70
N THR A 70 -5.32 5.29 16.59
CA THR A 70 -6.23 6.02 15.68
C THR A 70 -6.78 5.14 14.56
N LEU A 71 -6.22 3.94 14.35
CA LEU A 71 -6.71 3.01 13.32
C LEU A 71 -8.05 2.38 13.71
N PRO A 72 -8.94 2.08 12.74
CA PRO A 72 -10.13 1.28 12.97
C PRO A 72 -9.79 -0.06 13.63
N HIS A 73 -10.68 -0.55 14.48
CA HIS A 73 -10.43 -1.74 15.30
C HIS A 73 -9.95 -2.95 14.49
N HIS A 74 -10.59 -3.25 13.35
CA HIS A 74 -10.22 -4.40 12.51
C HIS A 74 -8.83 -4.23 11.87
N VAL A 75 -8.48 -3.01 11.44
CA VAL A 75 -7.14 -2.72 10.89
C VAL A 75 -6.09 -2.84 11.98
N ARG A 76 -6.35 -2.27 13.16
CA ARG A 76 -5.44 -2.37 14.31
C ARG A 76 -5.18 -3.82 14.69
N ALA A 77 -6.24 -4.63 14.83
CA ALA A 77 -6.13 -6.03 15.19
C ALA A 77 -5.27 -6.80 14.16
N TYR A 78 -5.48 -6.55 12.87
CA TYR A 78 -4.69 -7.15 11.79
C TYR A 78 -3.21 -6.74 11.86
N VAL A 79 -2.92 -5.45 12.05
CA VAL A 79 -1.55 -4.94 12.19
C VAL A 79 -0.86 -5.54 13.42
N GLU A 80 -1.53 -5.57 14.57
CA GLU A 80 -0.99 -6.13 15.80
C GLU A 80 -0.74 -7.64 15.70
N GLU A 81 -1.62 -8.38 15.02
CA GLU A 81 -1.42 -9.80 14.73
C GLU A 81 -0.15 -10.02 13.92
N LYS A 82 0.04 -9.27 12.82
CA LYS A 82 1.24 -9.41 11.99
C LYS A 82 2.48 -8.85 12.67
N GLN A 83 2.36 -7.82 13.51
CA GLN A 83 3.46 -7.32 14.33
C GLN A 83 3.98 -8.40 15.28
N ARG A 84 3.09 -9.13 15.96
CA ARG A 84 3.48 -10.25 16.84
C ARG A 84 4.18 -11.37 16.08
N LEU A 85 3.69 -11.69 14.88
CA LEU A 85 4.26 -12.74 14.02
C LEU A 85 5.62 -12.34 13.43
N CYS A 86 5.68 -11.21 12.73
CA CYS A 86 6.85 -10.79 11.95
C CYS A 86 7.96 -10.13 12.80
N GLN A 87 7.64 -9.67 14.01
CA GLN A 87 8.55 -9.03 14.97
C GLN A 87 9.38 -7.85 14.39
N PRO A 88 8.74 -6.84 13.77
CA PRO A 88 9.44 -5.65 13.30
C PRO A 88 9.99 -4.82 14.47
N SER A 89 11.03 -4.02 14.23
CA SER A 89 11.59 -3.09 15.23
C SER A 89 10.76 -1.82 15.41
N ALA A 90 10.01 -1.45 14.37
CA ALA A 90 9.12 -0.29 14.37
C ALA A 90 7.92 -0.55 13.46
N VAL A 91 6.82 0.15 13.72
CA VAL A 91 5.63 0.17 12.85
C VAL A 91 5.42 1.61 12.39
N HIS A 92 5.36 1.83 11.07
CA HIS A 92 5.13 3.13 10.45
C HIS A 92 3.82 3.08 9.69
N ILE A 93 2.87 3.96 10.01
CA ILE A 93 1.58 4.04 9.31
C ILE A 93 1.71 5.09 8.21
N CYS A 94 1.57 4.64 6.96
CA CYS A 94 1.75 5.52 5.80
C CYS A 94 0.56 6.48 5.66
N ASP A 95 0.87 7.76 5.50
CA ASP A 95 -0.13 8.82 5.26
C ASP A 95 -0.26 9.23 3.79
N GLY A 96 0.71 8.84 2.94
CA GLY A 96 0.72 9.15 1.52
C GLY A 96 1.08 10.61 1.18
N SER A 97 1.57 11.38 2.14
CA SER A 97 1.98 12.77 1.95
C SER A 97 3.27 12.91 1.13
N ASP A 98 3.45 14.09 0.53
CA ASP A 98 4.70 14.41 -0.19
C ASP A 98 5.93 14.43 0.75
N ALA A 99 5.71 14.77 2.02
CA ALA A 99 6.76 14.77 3.04
C ALA A 99 7.21 13.34 3.36
N GLU A 100 6.27 12.41 3.56
CA GLU A 100 6.55 10.99 3.76
C GLU A 100 7.28 10.40 2.54
N ASN A 101 6.78 10.67 1.35
CA ASN A 101 7.39 10.20 0.11
C ASN A 101 8.84 10.70 -0.04
N SER A 102 9.08 11.98 0.23
CA SER A 102 10.42 12.58 0.21
C SER A 102 11.35 11.93 1.24
N TYR A 103 10.84 11.66 2.44
CA TYR A 103 11.58 10.95 3.50
C TYR A 103 11.96 9.52 3.07
N LEU A 104 11.04 8.75 2.48
CA LEU A 104 11.30 7.39 2.02
C LEU A 104 12.31 7.36 0.85
N LEU A 105 12.22 8.31 -0.08
CA LEU A 105 13.20 8.45 -1.15
C LEU A 105 14.61 8.74 -0.62
N ASP A 106 14.73 9.68 0.33
CA ASP A 106 16.01 9.99 0.98
C ASP A 106 16.58 8.78 1.73
N LEU A 107 15.72 8.03 2.43
CA LEU A 107 16.12 6.78 3.10
C LEU A 107 16.67 5.75 2.11
N MET A 108 15.99 5.52 0.99
CA MET A 108 16.43 4.58 -0.05
C MET A 108 17.70 5.03 -0.77
N LEU A 109 17.86 6.34 -1.00
CA LEU A 109 19.07 6.93 -1.58
C LEU A 109 20.28 6.72 -0.65
N LYS A 110 20.12 7.04 0.65
CA LYS A 110 21.16 6.83 1.66
C LYS A 110 21.55 5.36 1.81
N ALA A 111 20.58 4.45 1.68
CA ALA A 111 20.83 3.02 1.72
C ALA A 111 21.42 2.45 0.42
N GLY A 112 21.52 3.25 -0.65
CA GLY A 112 22.02 2.81 -1.96
C GLY A 112 21.06 1.88 -2.72
N ILE A 113 19.78 1.82 -2.31
CA ILE A 113 18.76 0.97 -2.94
C ILE A 113 18.33 1.55 -4.30
N ILE A 114 18.28 2.88 -4.38
CA ILE A 114 17.94 3.62 -5.61
C ILE A 114 19.02 4.64 -5.97
N VAL A 115 19.09 5.00 -7.25
CA VAL A 115 20.03 5.99 -7.80
C VAL A 115 19.23 7.09 -8.50
N PRO A 116 19.54 8.39 -8.29
CA PRO A 116 18.84 9.47 -8.98
C PRO A 116 19.21 9.51 -10.46
N LEU A 117 18.25 9.89 -11.31
CA LEU A 117 18.45 10.06 -12.75
C LEU A 117 18.50 11.55 -13.11
N PRO A 118 19.69 12.18 -13.15
CA PRO A 118 19.84 13.64 -13.22
C PRO A 118 19.32 14.26 -14.54
N LYS A 119 19.15 13.44 -15.58
CA LYS A 119 18.55 13.86 -16.86
C LYS A 119 17.06 14.17 -16.73
N TYR A 120 16.40 13.69 -15.69
CA TYR A 120 14.97 13.79 -15.48
C TYR A 120 14.64 14.39 -14.11
N ARG A 121 13.46 14.99 -13.99
CA ARG A 121 12.98 15.51 -12.71
C ARG A 121 12.35 14.37 -11.92
N ASN A 122 12.88 14.13 -10.72
CA ASN A 122 12.24 13.24 -9.74
C ASN A 122 12.04 11.81 -10.26
N CYS A 123 13.11 11.28 -10.85
CA CYS A 123 13.16 9.93 -11.37
C CYS A 123 14.34 9.18 -10.75
N TYR A 124 14.11 7.92 -10.41
CA TYR A 124 15.09 7.08 -9.77
C TYR A 124 15.16 5.71 -10.45
N LEU A 125 16.33 5.08 -10.37
CA LEU A 125 16.60 3.74 -10.85
C LEU A 125 16.82 2.80 -9.66
N ALA A 126 16.04 1.73 -9.61
CA ALA A 126 16.32 0.57 -8.76
C ALA A 126 16.86 -0.59 -9.61
N ARG A 127 17.84 -1.32 -9.08
CA ARG A 127 18.34 -2.58 -9.67
C ARG A 127 18.04 -3.71 -8.71
N THR A 128 17.33 -4.72 -9.16
CA THR A 128 16.95 -5.87 -8.32
C THR A 128 17.99 -6.98 -8.42
N ASP A 129 17.92 -7.94 -7.49
CA ASP A 129 18.68 -9.19 -7.59
C ASP A 129 18.24 -9.93 -8.88
N PRO A 130 19.16 -10.49 -9.69
CA PRO A 130 18.80 -11.29 -10.87
C PRO A 130 17.86 -12.47 -10.58
N ALA A 131 17.83 -12.97 -9.35
CA ALA A 131 16.89 -14.01 -8.92
C ALA A 131 15.46 -13.48 -8.67
N ASP A 132 15.27 -12.15 -8.59
CA ASP A 132 14.01 -11.47 -8.29
C ASP A 132 13.70 -10.39 -9.35
N VAL A 133 13.38 -10.85 -10.55
CA VAL A 133 13.18 -9.99 -11.74
C VAL A 133 11.78 -10.11 -12.35
N ALA A 134 11.04 -11.16 -12.01
CA ALA A 134 9.78 -11.50 -12.65
C ALA A 134 8.87 -12.29 -11.69
N ARG A 135 7.59 -12.33 -12.04
CA ARG A 135 6.63 -13.23 -11.38
C ARG A 135 7.11 -14.68 -11.52
N VAL A 136 7.09 -15.42 -10.42
CA VAL A 136 7.42 -16.84 -10.39
C VAL A 136 6.12 -17.63 -10.29
N GLU A 137 5.52 -17.94 -11.45
CA GLU A 137 4.21 -18.59 -11.52
C GLU A 137 4.18 -19.92 -10.75
N SER A 138 5.26 -20.70 -10.79
CA SER A 138 5.39 -21.96 -10.04
C SER A 138 5.39 -21.80 -8.51
N ARG A 139 5.53 -20.57 -8.00
CA ARG A 139 5.47 -20.22 -6.57
C ARG A 139 4.24 -19.37 -6.23
N THR A 140 3.32 -19.19 -7.17
CA THR A 140 2.06 -18.47 -6.94
C THR A 140 0.93 -19.47 -6.81
N PHE A 141 0.24 -19.44 -5.68
CA PHE A 141 -0.80 -20.41 -5.32
C PHE A 141 -2.09 -19.71 -4.91
N ILE A 142 -3.21 -20.36 -5.16
CA ILE A 142 -4.50 -20.04 -4.56
C ILE A 142 -4.86 -21.18 -3.60
N SER A 143 -5.30 -20.82 -2.40
CA SER A 143 -5.65 -21.79 -1.35
C SER A 143 -7.14 -21.78 -1.11
N THR A 144 -7.80 -22.89 -1.43
CA THR A 144 -9.22 -23.16 -1.18
C THR A 144 -9.36 -24.53 -0.54
N GLU A 145 -10.45 -24.78 0.20
CA GLU A 145 -10.68 -26.10 0.84
C GLU A 145 -10.69 -27.23 -0.18
N ARG A 146 -11.40 -27.02 -1.29
CA ARG A 146 -11.49 -27.96 -2.41
C ARG A 146 -10.62 -27.48 -3.56
N ARG A 147 -9.90 -28.40 -4.20
CA ARG A 147 -8.97 -28.09 -5.29
C ARG A 147 -9.69 -27.60 -6.54
N GLU A 148 -10.85 -28.17 -6.81
CA GLU A 148 -11.70 -27.90 -7.97
C GLU A 148 -12.28 -26.47 -7.98
N ASP A 149 -12.35 -25.79 -6.83
CA ASP A 149 -12.77 -24.39 -6.74
C ASP A 149 -11.69 -23.43 -7.26
N THR A 150 -10.43 -23.90 -7.34
CA THR A 150 -9.27 -23.13 -7.80
C THR A 150 -8.84 -23.53 -9.20
N ILE A 151 -8.72 -24.83 -9.49
CA ILE A 151 -8.26 -25.34 -10.79
C ILE A 151 -9.10 -26.54 -11.27
N PRO A 152 -9.31 -26.68 -12.59
CA PRO A 152 -9.95 -27.87 -13.14
C PRO A 152 -9.19 -29.17 -12.84
N THR A 153 -9.91 -30.28 -12.85
CA THR A 153 -9.31 -31.62 -12.83
C THR A 153 -8.86 -31.99 -14.25
N PRO A 154 -7.54 -32.07 -14.53
CA PRO A 154 -7.06 -32.46 -15.84
C PRO A 154 -7.34 -33.94 -16.11
N ARG A 155 -7.36 -34.33 -17.39
CA ARG A 155 -7.39 -35.74 -17.78
C ARG A 155 -6.11 -36.44 -17.35
N GLU A 156 -6.17 -37.76 -17.20
CA GLU A 156 -5.00 -38.58 -16.87
C GLU A 156 -3.86 -38.34 -17.88
N GLY A 157 -2.63 -38.20 -17.38
CA GLY A 157 -1.45 -37.88 -18.19
C GLY A 157 -1.31 -36.41 -18.63
N VAL A 158 -2.30 -35.54 -18.37
CA VAL A 158 -2.24 -34.12 -18.74
C VAL A 158 -1.84 -33.26 -17.55
N LYS A 159 -0.79 -32.46 -17.70
CA LYS A 159 -0.40 -31.46 -16.70
C LYS A 159 -1.30 -30.23 -16.81
N GLY A 160 -1.94 -29.84 -15.70
CA GLY A 160 -2.72 -28.60 -15.63
C GLY A 160 -1.84 -27.36 -15.71
N THR A 161 -2.29 -26.34 -16.44
CA THR A 161 -1.57 -25.07 -16.67
C THR A 161 -2.38 -23.83 -16.25
N LEU A 162 -3.58 -24.02 -15.70
CA LEU A 162 -4.53 -22.94 -15.37
C LEU A 162 -4.37 -22.37 -13.95
N GLY A 163 -3.29 -22.74 -13.25
CA GLY A 163 -2.98 -22.24 -11.91
C GLY A 163 -2.41 -23.32 -11.00
N ASN A 164 -1.98 -22.91 -9.80
CA ASN A 164 -1.54 -23.82 -8.76
C ASN A 164 -2.46 -23.71 -7.55
N TRP A 165 -2.89 -24.86 -7.05
CA TRP A 165 -3.66 -24.97 -5.83
C TRP A 165 -2.77 -25.47 -4.69
N MET A 166 -2.97 -24.95 -3.49
CA MET A 166 -2.35 -25.41 -2.25
C MET A 166 -3.45 -25.63 -1.21
N SER A 167 -3.35 -26.71 -0.42
CA SER A 167 -4.32 -26.93 0.64
C SER A 167 -4.16 -25.89 1.76
N PRO A 168 -5.22 -25.51 2.49
CA PRO A 168 -5.10 -24.58 3.61
C PRO A 168 -4.11 -25.04 4.68
N GLY A 169 -4.04 -26.36 4.93
CA GLY A 169 -3.08 -26.94 5.87
C GLY A 169 -1.62 -26.81 5.42
N ASP A 170 -1.35 -26.99 4.13
CA ASP A 170 0.01 -26.83 3.61
C ASP A 170 0.40 -25.35 3.49
N LEU A 171 -0.56 -24.47 3.19
CA LEU A 171 -0.35 -23.03 3.25
C LEU A 171 0.03 -22.60 4.67
N GLN A 172 -0.71 -23.05 5.69
CA GLN A 172 -0.41 -22.68 7.08
C GLN A 172 1.00 -23.12 7.49
N LYS A 173 1.41 -24.36 7.16
CA LYS A 173 2.78 -24.83 7.40
C LYS A 173 3.81 -23.94 6.71
N ALA A 174 3.54 -23.54 5.46
CA ALA A 174 4.44 -22.68 4.70
C ALA A 174 4.54 -21.26 5.31
N LEU A 175 3.45 -20.74 5.87
CA LEU A 175 3.44 -19.47 6.60
C LEU A 175 4.25 -19.57 7.90
N ASP A 176 4.01 -20.61 8.69
CA ASP A 176 4.69 -20.87 9.97
C ASP A 176 6.20 -21.06 9.79
N GLU A 177 6.64 -21.57 8.64
CA GLU A 177 8.06 -21.71 8.31
C GLU A 177 8.73 -20.37 7.97
N ARG A 178 8.00 -19.40 7.39
CA ARG A 178 8.59 -18.22 6.73
C ARG A 178 8.40 -16.91 7.48
N PHE A 179 7.23 -16.73 8.10
CA PHE A 179 6.83 -15.43 8.66
C PHE A 179 7.32 -15.15 10.09
N PRO A 180 7.47 -16.13 11.00
CA PRO A 180 7.93 -15.84 12.35
C PRO A 180 9.27 -15.10 12.39
N GLY A 181 9.26 -13.86 12.87
CA GLY A 181 10.45 -13.01 13.00
C GLY A 181 11.06 -12.51 11.68
N CYS A 182 10.35 -12.60 10.55
CA CYS A 182 10.90 -12.24 9.23
C CYS A 182 11.26 -10.75 9.07
N MET A 183 10.74 -9.87 9.96
CA MET A 183 10.99 -8.44 9.94
C MET A 183 11.89 -7.94 11.08
N LYS A 184 12.60 -8.82 11.80
CA LYS A 184 13.54 -8.41 12.85
C LYS A 184 14.52 -7.34 12.37
N GLY A 185 14.58 -6.23 13.11
CA GLY A 185 15.44 -5.08 12.78
C GLY A 185 14.96 -4.22 11.61
N ARG A 186 13.74 -4.46 11.11
CA ARG A 186 13.12 -3.70 10.01
C ARG A 186 11.85 -3.00 10.48
N THR A 187 11.49 -1.93 9.77
CA THR A 187 10.20 -1.25 9.94
C THR A 187 9.12 -1.99 9.15
N MET A 188 7.98 -2.26 9.79
CA MET A 188 6.75 -2.68 9.12
C MET A 188 5.98 -1.43 8.68
N TYR A 189 5.69 -1.31 7.39
CA TYR A 189 4.98 -0.17 6.82
C TYR A 189 3.51 -0.55 6.62
N VAL A 190 2.59 0.15 7.28
CA VAL A 190 1.15 -0.05 7.10
C VAL A 190 0.67 0.85 5.97
N ILE A 191 0.33 0.26 4.83
CA ILE A 191 -0.05 0.98 3.61
C ILE A 191 -1.56 0.82 3.39
N PRO A 192 -2.39 1.79 3.81
CA PRO A 192 -3.79 1.84 3.39
C PRO A 192 -3.90 2.33 1.95
N PHE A 193 -4.64 1.60 1.10
CA PHE A 193 -4.82 1.98 -0.30
C PHE A 193 -6.24 1.69 -0.80
N SER A 194 -6.61 2.38 -1.88
CA SER A 194 -7.88 2.19 -2.59
C SER A 194 -7.60 1.68 -4.00
N MET A 195 -8.23 0.57 -4.37
CA MET A 195 -8.29 0.05 -5.73
C MET A 195 -9.46 0.71 -6.45
N GLY A 196 -9.17 1.83 -7.12
CA GLY A 196 -10.17 2.68 -7.78
C GLY A 196 -10.37 4.02 -7.06
N PRO A 197 -11.11 4.96 -7.68
CA PRO A 197 -11.39 6.25 -7.06
C PRO A 197 -12.10 6.09 -5.71
N LEU A 198 -11.72 6.93 -4.74
CA LEU A 198 -12.39 6.95 -3.44
C LEU A 198 -13.88 7.24 -3.60
N GLY A 199 -14.72 6.48 -2.91
CA GLY A 199 -16.18 6.58 -2.99
C GLY A 199 -16.80 5.88 -4.21
N SER A 200 -16.00 5.30 -5.12
CA SER A 200 -16.55 4.48 -6.21
C SER A 200 -17.27 3.24 -5.64
N PRO A 201 -18.47 2.89 -6.14
CA PRO A 201 -19.19 1.69 -5.69
C PRO A 201 -18.48 0.38 -6.06
N LEU A 202 -17.53 0.42 -7.00
CA LEU A 202 -16.68 -0.70 -7.40
C LEU A 202 -15.31 -0.66 -6.73
N GLY A 203 -15.01 0.42 -5.98
CA GLY A 203 -13.74 0.59 -5.29
C GLY A 203 -13.61 -0.37 -4.14
N GLN A 204 -12.40 -0.89 -3.93
CA GLN A 204 -12.09 -1.77 -2.79
C GLN A 204 -10.94 -1.18 -1.98
N ILE A 205 -11.06 -1.24 -0.65
CA ILE A 205 -10.01 -0.78 0.28
C ILE A 205 -9.15 -1.96 0.69
N GLY A 206 -7.84 -1.76 0.69
CA GLY A 206 -6.84 -2.75 1.12
C GLY A 206 -5.86 -2.17 2.13
N ILE A 207 -5.28 -3.06 2.94
CA ILE A 207 -4.17 -2.76 3.85
C ILE A 207 -3.03 -3.72 3.52
N GLN A 208 -1.88 -3.18 3.14
CA GLN A 208 -0.64 -3.94 2.94
C GLN A 208 0.33 -3.67 4.08
N LEU A 209 1.07 -4.70 4.51
CA LEU A 209 2.06 -4.66 5.60
C LEU A 209 3.45 -5.12 5.09
#